data_AF-A0A0L0C1G3-F1
#
_entry.id   AF-A0A0L0C1G3-F1
#
_cell.length_a   1.000
_cell.length_b   1.000
_cell.length_c   1.000
_cell.angle_alpha   90.00
_cell.angle_beta   90.00
_cell.angle_gamma   90.00
#
_symmetry.space_group_name_H-M   'P 1'
#
loop_
_entity.id
_entity.type
_entity.pdbx_description
1 polymer ?
#
loop_
_entity_poly.entity_id
_entity_poly.type
_entity_poly.pdbx_seq_one_letter_code
_entity_poly.pdbx_strand_id
1 'polypeptide(L)'
;MLTFLNRSLLFSAKSANYRITCRVLMSLVLFKERPNSFSFICETCSKDDVNDYKPLRDEVRALKNSFDDFVKTGKDELSSFKDIMTQVMSDFKTEVSTCIKEMKTDIAACSKLINNIDSSVTAKISSLELENHVLHRRLNRTDVVINGLPSGLNNLKPAVISLFFFYGLDISEFNLNNVCYMSKQKHILVKFNNVELRDRLMKEYFKNKALQVKDILGGDIESRVYLNDHYSPSASNMNFLCRKLLHRKDIMKYRIFNNDHLKAKITLCDGKEVLYDVAEIAKLLDTSSRAKK
;
A
#
# COMPACT_ATOMS: atom_id res chain seq x y z
N MET A 1 27.92 -14.60 -4.52
CA MET A 1 29.25 -14.38 -3.92
C MET A 1 29.30 -15.10 -2.58
N LEU A 2 29.46 -16.42 -2.61
CA LEU A 2 29.64 -17.30 -1.45
C LEU A 2 30.27 -18.58 -1.97
N THR A 3 31.60 -18.61 -1.98
CA THR A 3 32.43 -19.74 -2.37
C THR A 3 32.54 -20.69 -1.17
N PHE A 4 31.86 -21.84 -1.25
CA PHE A 4 32.10 -22.97 -0.35
C PHE A 4 33.37 -23.71 -0.81
N LEU A 5 34.45 -23.57 -0.04
CA LEU A 5 35.69 -24.34 -0.19
C LEU A 5 35.47 -25.75 0.37
N ASN A 6 35.17 -26.69 -0.51
CA ASN A 6 35.13 -28.11 -0.20
C ASN A 6 36.57 -28.65 -0.23
N ARG A 7 37.28 -28.63 0.91
CA ARG A 7 38.57 -29.33 1.07
C ARG A 7 38.30 -30.78 1.44
N SER A 8 38.25 -31.64 0.43
CA SER A 8 38.41 -33.08 0.59
C SER A 8 39.86 -33.38 1.01
N LEU A 9 40.06 -33.76 2.28
CA LEU A 9 41.27 -34.41 2.77
C LEU A 9 41.32 -35.83 2.19
N LEU A 10 41.96 -35.97 1.03
CA LEU A 10 42.47 -37.25 0.54
C LEU A 10 43.63 -37.67 1.44
N PHE A 11 43.34 -38.49 2.46
CA PHE A 11 44.37 -39.30 3.10
C PHE A 11 44.82 -40.37 2.12
N SER A 12 45.76 -40.02 1.25
CA SER A 12 46.60 -40.98 0.56
C SER A 12 47.56 -41.57 1.59
N ALA A 13 47.23 -42.72 2.16
CA ALA A 13 48.17 -43.56 2.91
C ALA A 13 49.23 -44.13 1.95
N LYS A 14 50.08 -43.27 1.39
CA LYS A 14 51.34 -43.67 0.78
C LYS A 14 52.36 -43.75 1.92
N SER A 15 52.80 -44.97 2.19
CA SER A 15 53.92 -45.36 3.05
C SER A 15 53.80 -44.94 4.53
N ALA A 16 53.17 -45.80 5.34
CA ALA A 16 53.61 -45.97 6.72
C ALA A 16 55.04 -46.55 6.69
N ASN A 17 56.05 -45.69 6.85
CA ASN A 17 57.44 -46.12 7.01
C ASN A 17 57.60 -46.75 8.40
N TYR A 18 57.41 -48.06 8.50
CA TYR A 18 57.83 -48.82 9.67
C TYR A 18 59.36 -48.87 9.70
N ARG A 19 59.98 -48.12 10.62
CA ARG A 19 61.42 -48.20 10.91
C ARG A 19 61.65 -49.45 11.77
N ILE A 20 61.95 -50.58 11.14
CA ILE A 20 62.50 -51.74 11.84
C ILE A 20 64.01 -51.51 11.93
N THR A 21 64.49 -51.07 13.09
CA THR A 21 65.93 -50.98 13.36
C THR A 21 66.48 -52.37 13.64
N CYS A 22 67.02 -53.02 12.61
CA CYS A 22 67.92 -54.16 12.78
C CYS A 22 69.31 -53.61 13.14
N ARG A 23 69.88 -54.02 14.28
CA ARG A 23 71.14 -53.48 14.83
C ARG A 23 72.40 -53.76 13.97
N VAL A 24 72.29 -54.50 12.87
CA VAL A 24 73.47 -55.02 12.12
C VAL A 24 73.38 -54.81 10.60
N LEU A 25 72.69 -53.77 10.11
CA LEU A 25 72.61 -53.53 8.65
C LEU A 25 73.28 -52.23 8.24
N MET A 26 74.54 -52.35 7.83
CA MET A 26 75.26 -51.35 7.02
C MET A 26 75.48 -51.82 5.57
N SER A 27 74.74 -52.83 5.11
CA SER A 27 74.85 -53.38 3.75
C SER A 27 73.46 -53.63 3.12
N LEU A 28 73.43 -53.55 1.78
CA LEU A 28 72.27 -53.35 0.91
C LEU A 28 70.99 -54.09 1.30
N VAL A 29 69.87 -53.35 1.35
CA VAL A 29 68.52 -53.91 1.34
C VAL A 29 68.08 -54.08 -0.11
N LEU A 30 67.97 -55.32 -0.59
CA LEU A 30 67.41 -55.62 -1.92
C LEU A 30 65.88 -55.55 -1.87
N PHE A 31 65.32 -54.55 -2.54
CA PHE A 31 63.89 -54.42 -2.75
C PHE A 31 63.41 -55.40 -3.82
N LYS A 32 62.42 -56.24 -3.47
CA LYS A 32 61.70 -57.06 -4.46
C LYS A 32 60.21 -56.81 -4.30
N GLU A 33 59.67 -55.92 -5.13
CA GLU A 33 58.22 -55.71 -5.20
C GLU A 33 57.55 -56.98 -5.73
N ARG A 34 56.53 -57.45 -5.01
CA ARG A 34 55.55 -58.40 -5.51
C ARG A 34 54.19 -57.70 -5.58
N PRO A 35 53.35 -58.02 -6.58
CA PRO A 35 51.99 -57.51 -6.60
C PRO A 35 51.27 -57.97 -5.32
N ASN A 36 50.82 -57.01 -4.52
CA ASN A 36 50.07 -57.17 -3.26
C ASN A 36 50.84 -57.63 -2.02
N SER A 37 52.19 -57.60 -1.99
CA SER A 37 52.93 -57.78 -0.73
C SER A 37 54.28 -57.08 -0.70
N PHE A 38 54.59 -56.40 0.39
CA PHE A 38 55.94 -55.96 0.72
C PHE A 38 56.58 -57.00 1.65
N SER A 39 57.66 -57.63 1.23
CA SER A 39 58.47 -58.50 2.10
C SER A 39 59.90 -57.97 2.16
N PHE A 40 60.39 -57.68 3.35
CA PHE A 40 61.79 -57.38 3.59
C PHE A 40 62.50 -58.68 3.96
N ILE A 41 63.46 -59.12 3.13
CA ILE A 41 64.31 -60.27 3.44
C ILE A 41 65.72 -59.73 3.64
N CYS A 42 66.21 -59.80 4.87
CA CYS A 42 67.62 -59.53 5.16
C CYS A 42 68.47 -60.67 4.61
N GLU A 43 69.50 -60.35 3.82
CA GLU A 43 70.36 -61.33 3.14
C GLU A 43 71.12 -62.24 4.13
N THR A 44 71.44 -61.72 5.32
CA THR A 44 72.04 -62.49 6.43
C THR A 44 71.05 -63.36 7.20
N CYS A 45 69.75 -63.02 7.20
CA CYS A 45 68.70 -63.81 7.88
C CYS A 45 68.12 -64.91 6.99
N SER A 46 68.58 -65.04 5.74
CA SER A 46 68.08 -66.04 4.78
C SER A 46 68.62 -67.46 5.02
N LYS A 47 69.45 -67.67 6.06
CA LYS A 47 70.13 -68.94 6.35
C LYS A 47 69.64 -69.67 7.60
N ASP A 48 68.75 -69.08 8.39
CA ASP A 48 68.14 -69.75 9.54
C ASP A 48 66.80 -70.39 9.16
N ASP A 49 66.61 -71.61 9.64
CA ASP A 49 65.55 -72.54 9.27
C ASP A 49 64.15 -71.93 9.50
N VAL A 50 63.31 -72.04 8.47
CA VAL A 50 62.20 -71.10 8.16
C VAL A 50 60.91 -71.38 8.96
N ASN A 51 60.97 -72.16 10.05
CA ASN A 51 59.77 -72.73 10.67
C ASN A 51 59.25 -72.06 11.96
N ASP A 52 59.96 -71.10 12.58
CA ASP A 52 59.60 -70.63 13.95
C ASP A 52 58.86 -69.28 14.03
N TYR A 53 58.55 -68.64 12.89
CA TYR A 53 57.84 -67.34 12.86
C TYR A 53 56.32 -67.46 12.62
N LYS A 54 55.76 -68.67 12.71
CA LYS A 54 54.33 -68.94 12.51
C LYS A 54 53.43 -68.11 13.46
N PRO A 55 53.73 -67.96 14.76
CA PRO A 55 52.90 -67.18 15.69
C PRO A 55 52.81 -65.70 15.30
N LEU A 56 53.95 -65.10 14.94
CA LEU A 56 54.03 -63.69 14.56
C LEU A 56 53.27 -63.40 13.25
N ARG A 57 53.32 -64.32 12.28
CA ARG A 57 52.54 -64.20 11.03
C ARG A 57 51.04 -64.28 11.29
N ASP A 58 50.62 -65.16 12.18
CA ASP A 58 49.21 -65.31 12.53
C ASP A 58 48.69 -64.10 13.33
N GLU A 59 49.49 -63.51 14.21
CA GLU A 59 49.18 -62.23 14.88
C GLU A 59 49.08 -61.05 13.89
N VAL A 60 50.03 -60.92 12.96
CA VAL A 60 49.97 -59.87 11.92
C VAL A 60 48.73 -60.07 11.03
N ARG A 61 48.36 -61.32 10.72
CA ARG A 61 47.14 -61.64 9.97
C ARG A 61 45.88 -61.29 10.79
N ALA A 62 45.85 -61.63 12.07
CA ALA A 62 44.74 -61.28 12.96
C ALA A 62 44.57 -59.76 13.11
N LEU A 63 45.68 -59.03 13.25
CA LEU A 63 45.68 -57.57 13.33
C LEU A 63 45.19 -56.95 12.02
N LYS A 64 45.64 -57.46 10.87
CA LYS A 64 45.16 -57.04 9.56
C LYS A 64 43.65 -57.26 9.43
N ASN A 65 43.16 -58.45 9.78
CA ASN A 65 41.73 -58.77 9.71
C ASN A 65 40.91 -57.86 10.61
N SER A 66 41.37 -57.61 11.85
CA SER A 66 40.74 -56.67 12.78
C SER A 66 40.70 -55.23 12.23
N PHE A 67 41.79 -54.79 11.61
CA PHE A 67 41.84 -53.48 10.95
C PHE A 67 40.90 -53.39 9.74
N ASP A 68 40.86 -54.43 8.90
CA ASP A 68 39.97 -54.50 7.75
C ASP A 68 38.49 -54.51 8.20
N ASP A 69 38.16 -55.24 9.27
CA ASP A 69 36.82 -55.24 9.88
C ASP A 69 36.45 -53.88 10.47
N PHE A 70 37.39 -53.20 11.13
CA PHE A 70 37.19 -51.83 11.63
C PHE A 70 36.93 -50.85 10.48
N VAL A 71 37.73 -50.92 9.41
CA VAL A 71 37.56 -50.07 8.22
C VAL A 71 36.23 -50.36 7.53
N LYS A 72 35.81 -51.62 7.46
CA LYS A 72 34.52 -52.01 6.89
C LYS A 72 33.37 -51.49 7.74
N THR A 73 33.38 -51.72 9.05
CA THR A 73 32.36 -51.26 9.98
C THR A 73 32.24 -49.72 9.94
N GLY A 74 33.36 -49.00 9.96
CA GLY A 74 33.34 -47.54 9.85
C GLY A 74 32.81 -47.03 8.50
N LYS A 75 33.03 -47.77 7.40
CA LYS A 75 32.41 -47.45 6.10
C LYS A 75 30.90 -47.67 6.12
N ASP A 76 30.45 -48.80 6.69
CA ASP A 76 29.04 -49.17 6.76
C ASP A 76 28.26 -48.17 7.64
N GLU A 77 28.81 -47.79 8.80
CA GLU A 77 28.27 -46.73 9.67
C GLU A 77 28.22 -45.37 8.96
N LEU A 78 29.29 -45.01 8.23
CA LEU A 78 29.32 -43.76 7.47
C LEU A 78 28.28 -43.75 6.34
N SER A 79 28.06 -44.87 5.64
CA SER A 79 26.99 -44.97 4.64
C SER A 79 25.61 -44.85 5.27
N SER A 80 25.36 -45.57 6.36
CA SER A 80 24.10 -45.49 7.10
C SER A 80 23.81 -44.06 7.57
N PHE A 81 24.80 -43.37 8.13
CA PHE A 81 24.67 -41.97 8.53
C PHE A 81 24.36 -41.05 7.35
N LYS A 82 25.03 -41.22 6.19
CA LYS A 82 24.75 -40.44 4.99
C LYS A 82 23.32 -40.65 4.48
N ASP A 83 22.84 -41.89 4.52
CA ASP A 83 21.49 -42.23 4.09
C ASP A 83 20.44 -41.58 5.02
N ILE A 84 20.64 -41.68 6.35
CA ILE A 84 19.79 -41.01 7.34
C ILE A 84 19.80 -39.49 7.12
N MET A 85 20.97 -38.88 6.94
CA MET A 85 21.06 -37.43 6.72
C MET A 85 20.37 -37.00 5.42
N THR A 86 20.49 -37.80 4.36
CA THR A 86 19.83 -37.56 3.08
C THR A 86 18.31 -37.66 3.23
N GLN A 87 17.83 -38.63 3.99
CA GLN A 87 16.41 -38.79 4.30
C GLN A 87 15.88 -37.59 5.10
N VAL A 88 16.56 -37.20 6.19
CA VAL A 88 16.18 -36.03 7.01
C VAL A 88 16.16 -34.75 6.17
N MET A 89 17.14 -34.55 5.29
CA MET A 89 17.16 -33.40 4.38
C MET A 89 15.99 -33.42 3.39
N SER A 90 15.64 -34.59 2.87
CA SER A 90 14.48 -34.77 1.99
C SER A 90 13.19 -34.41 2.71
N ASP A 91 12.98 -34.97 3.90
CA ASP A 91 11.76 -34.75 4.72
C ASP A 91 11.64 -33.29 5.14
N PHE A 92 12.74 -32.68 5.58
CA PHE A 92 12.79 -31.25 5.90
C PHE A 92 12.44 -30.38 4.68
N LYS A 93 12.99 -30.71 3.50
CA LYS A 93 12.69 -29.98 2.26
C LYS A 93 11.22 -30.10 1.88
N THR A 94 10.62 -31.28 2.05
CA THR A 94 9.19 -31.47 1.78
C THR A 94 8.33 -30.68 2.75
N GLU A 95 8.64 -30.71 4.06
CA GLU A 95 7.89 -30.00 5.08
C GLU A 95 7.95 -28.48 4.87
N VAL A 96 9.16 -27.95 4.63
CA VAL A 96 9.36 -26.53 4.31
C VAL A 96 8.62 -26.16 3.02
N SER A 97 8.63 -27.01 2.00
CA SER A 97 7.90 -26.74 0.76
C SER A 97 6.38 -26.74 0.96
N THR A 98 5.85 -27.58 1.85
CA THR A 98 4.42 -27.62 2.18
C THR A 98 4.03 -26.38 2.97
N CYS A 99 4.77 -26.05 4.03
CA CYS A 99 4.57 -24.84 4.82
C CYS A 99 4.61 -23.56 3.96
N ILE A 100 5.58 -23.44 3.05
CA ILE A 100 5.64 -22.29 2.12
C ILE A 100 4.41 -22.23 1.21
N LYS A 101 3.87 -23.37 0.76
CA LYS A 101 2.65 -23.39 -0.07
C LYS A 101 1.44 -22.94 0.73
N GLU A 102 1.27 -23.43 1.95
CA GLU A 102 0.19 -23.04 2.86
C GLU A 102 0.26 -21.55 3.21
N MET A 103 1.45 -21.03 3.55
CA MET A 103 1.64 -19.60 3.78
C MET A 103 1.27 -18.77 2.55
N LYS A 104 1.62 -19.21 1.34
CA LYS A 104 1.24 -18.51 0.10
C LYS A 104 -0.27 -18.52 -0.12
N THR A 105 -0.95 -19.63 0.17
CA THR A 105 -2.41 -19.71 0.05
C THR A 105 -3.10 -18.80 1.07
N ASP A 106 -2.60 -18.75 2.30
CA ASP A 106 -3.13 -17.91 3.36
C ASP A 106 -2.94 -16.42 3.04
N ILE A 107 -1.75 -16.04 2.56
CA ILE A 107 -1.47 -14.66 2.11
C ILE A 107 -2.44 -14.27 0.98
N ALA A 108 -2.68 -15.15 0.01
CA ALA A 108 -3.62 -14.89 -1.08
C ALA A 108 -5.07 -14.77 -0.57
N ALA A 109 -5.49 -15.60 0.38
CA ALA A 109 -6.81 -15.53 1.00
C ALA A 109 -6.99 -14.23 1.80
N CYS A 110 -6.01 -13.84 2.60
CA CYS A 110 -5.99 -12.57 3.33
C CYS A 110 -6.05 -11.37 2.39
N SER A 111 -5.28 -11.37 1.30
CA SER A 111 -5.32 -10.29 0.32
C SER A 111 -6.70 -10.14 -0.32
N LYS A 112 -7.38 -11.26 -0.64
CA LYS A 112 -8.77 -11.23 -1.13
C LYS A 112 -9.73 -10.67 -0.09
N LEU A 113 -9.59 -11.06 1.17
CA LEU A 113 -10.43 -10.55 2.26
C LEU A 113 -10.27 -9.03 2.42
N ILE A 114 -9.03 -8.54 2.41
CA ILE A 114 -8.72 -7.09 2.50
C ILE A 114 -9.40 -6.34 1.36
N ASN A 115 -9.22 -6.78 0.11
CA ASN A 115 -9.84 -6.11 -1.05
C ASN A 115 -11.37 -6.09 -0.96
N ASN A 116 -11.98 -7.17 -0.46
CA ASN A 116 -13.43 -7.24 -0.25
C ASN A 116 -13.89 -6.26 0.83
N ILE A 117 -13.16 -6.18 1.96
CA ILE A 117 -13.43 -5.22 3.04
C ILE A 117 -13.29 -3.80 2.50
N ASP A 118 -12.20 -3.47 1.83
CA ASP A 118 -11.93 -2.14 1.31
C ASP A 118 -13.02 -1.69 0.32
N SER A 119 -13.43 -2.57 -0.60
CA SER A 119 -14.50 -2.27 -1.56
C SER A 119 -15.85 -2.03 -0.87
N SER A 120 -16.19 -2.86 0.12
CA SER A 120 -17.44 -2.75 0.89
C SER A 120 -17.47 -1.50 1.76
N VAL A 121 -16.38 -1.21 2.46
CA VAL A 121 -16.23 0.01 3.29
C VAL A 121 -16.27 1.25 2.42
N THR A 122 -15.57 1.26 1.28
CA THR A 122 -15.60 2.38 0.34
C THR A 122 -17.02 2.64 -0.17
N ALA A 123 -17.75 1.60 -0.58
CA ALA A 123 -19.13 1.74 -1.03
C ALA A 123 -20.05 2.29 0.06
N LYS A 124 -19.89 1.82 1.31
CA LYS A 124 -20.66 2.31 2.46
C LYS A 124 -20.35 3.77 2.78
N ILE A 125 -19.08 4.17 2.77
CA ILE A 125 -18.66 5.56 2.97
C ILE A 125 -19.29 6.45 1.89
N SER A 126 -19.16 6.09 0.61
CA SER A 126 -19.77 6.87 -0.48
C SER A 126 -21.28 7.00 -0.37
N SER A 127 -21.97 5.92 0.07
CA SER A 127 -23.41 5.97 0.32
C SER A 127 -23.77 6.94 1.45
N LEU A 128 -23.02 6.91 2.55
CA LEU A 128 -23.24 7.80 3.71
C LEU A 128 -22.93 9.26 3.37
N GLU A 129 -21.90 9.52 2.58
CA GLU A 129 -21.58 10.87 2.09
C GLU A 129 -22.69 11.43 1.20
N LEU A 130 -23.28 10.59 0.35
CA LEU A 130 -24.44 10.96 -0.47
C LEU A 130 -25.66 11.29 0.40
N GLU A 131 -26.00 10.43 1.36
CA GLU A 131 -27.12 10.65 2.28
C GLU A 131 -26.93 11.95 3.09
N ASN A 132 -25.73 12.16 3.61
CA ASN A 132 -25.37 13.36 4.36
C ASN A 132 -25.52 14.63 3.49
N HIS A 133 -25.06 14.59 2.23
CA HIS A 133 -25.29 15.68 1.27
C HIS A 133 -26.78 15.95 1.05
N VAL A 134 -27.60 14.91 0.86
CA VAL A 134 -29.06 15.05 0.69
C VAL A 134 -29.70 15.71 1.92
N LEU A 135 -29.32 15.29 3.13
CA LEU A 135 -29.83 15.87 4.37
C LEU A 135 -29.44 17.35 4.52
N HIS A 136 -28.17 17.69 4.32
CA HIS A 136 -27.72 19.09 4.35
C HIS A 136 -28.41 19.94 3.30
N ARG A 137 -28.58 19.43 2.07
CA ARG A 137 -29.29 20.14 1.01
C ARG A 137 -30.73 20.45 1.41
N ARG A 138 -31.45 19.45 1.96
CA ARG A 138 -32.84 19.62 2.40
C ARG A 138 -32.95 20.59 3.56
N LEU A 139 -32.04 20.49 4.54
CA LEU A 139 -31.97 21.39 5.69
C LEU A 139 -31.71 22.85 5.26
N ASN A 140 -30.81 23.04 4.29
CA ASN A 140 -30.40 24.34 3.79
C ASN A 140 -31.31 24.86 2.65
N ARG A 141 -32.36 24.12 2.26
CA ARG A 141 -33.18 24.46 1.09
C ARG A 141 -33.90 25.80 1.25
N THR A 142 -34.28 26.11 2.50
CA THR A 142 -34.90 27.35 2.93
C THR A 142 -33.91 28.48 3.17
N ASP A 143 -32.62 28.27 2.92
CA ASP A 143 -31.59 29.21 3.33
C ASP A 143 -31.08 30.01 2.13
N VAL A 144 -30.73 31.27 2.39
CA VAL A 144 -30.01 32.16 1.47
C VAL A 144 -28.87 32.82 2.22
N VAL A 145 -27.72 32.90 1.56
CA VAL A 145 -26.54 33.60 2.08
C VAL A 145 -26.39 34.92 1.34
N ILE A 146 -26.46 36.02 2.08
CA ILE A 146 -26.31 37.38 1.57
C ILE A 146 -24.87 37.85 1.84
N ASN A 147 -24.20 38.30 0.79
CA ASN A 147 -22.84 38.85 0.84
C ASN A 147 -22.82 40.30 0.31
N GLY A 148 -21.87 41.10 0.77
CA GLY A 148 -21.64 42.46 0.25
C GLY A 148 -22.36 43.59 1.00
N LEU A 149 -23.17 43.25 2.01
CA LEU A 149 -23.68 44.20 2.99
C LEU A 149 -22.59 44.60 4.00
N PRO A 150 -22.64 45.83 4.56
CA PRO A 150 -21.70 46.26 5.59
C PRO A 150 -21.82 45.39 6.85
N SER A 151 -20.68 45.09 7.48
CA SER A 151 -20.64 44.38 8.76
C SER A 151 -21.13 45.26 9.90
N GLY A 152 -21.64 44.64 10.97
CA GLY A 152 -22.01 45.35 12.19
C GLY A 152 -23.39 46.04 12.16
N LEU A 153 -24.24 45.74 11.18
CA LEU A 153 -25.66 46.14 11.23
C LEU A 153 -26.33 45.55 12.49
N ASN A 154 -26.92 46.43 13.31
CA ASN A 154 -27.58 46.04 14.57
C ASN A 154 -28.86 45.23 14.34
N ASN A 155 -29.60 45.53 13.27
CA ASN A 155 -30.85 44.86 12.91
C ASN A 155 -30.78 44.35 11.47
N LEU A 156 -30.68 43.03 11.30
CA LEU A 156 -30.56 42.40 9.98
C LEU A 156 -31.92 42.19 9.30
N LYS A 157 -32.99 41.96 10.07
CA LYS A 157 -34.33 41.69 9.51
C LYS A 157 -34.86 42.83 8.61
N PRO A 158 -34.79 44.11 8.99
CA PRO A 158 -35.26 45.19 8.11
C PRO A 158 -34.51 45.22 6.78
N ALA A 159 -33.20 44.97 6.77
CA ALA A 159 -32.43 44.90 5.53
C ALA A 159 -32.88 43.74 4.63
N VAL A 160 -33.20 42.57 5.22
CA VAL A 160 -33.77 41.45 4.47
C VAL A 160 -35.16 41.78 3.93
N ILE A 161 -35.99 42.50 4.67
CA ILE A 161 -37.32 42.92 4.21
C ILE A 161 -37.21 43.94 3.07
N SER A 162 -36.34 44.95 3.19
CA SER A 162 -36.05 45.92 2.11
C SER A 162 -35.55 45.23 0.84
N LEU A 163 -34.72 44.19 0.98
CA LEU A 163 -34.28 43.35 -0.14
C LEU A 163 -35.45 42.71 -0.91
N PHE A 164 -36.49 42.23 -0.21
CA PHE A 164 -37.68 41.67 -0.86
C PHE A 164 -38.51 42.75 -1.55
N PHE A 165 -38.69 43.91 -0.90
CA PHE A 165 -39.40 45.04 -1.48
C PHE A 165 -38.74 45.56 -2.75
N PHE A 166 -37.40 45.56 -2.82
CA PHE A 166 -36.67 45.90 -4.05
C PHE A 166 -37.07 45.02 -5.25
N TYR A 167 -37.36 43.75 -5.02
CA TYR A 167 -37.85 42.83 -6.05
C TYR A 167 -39.37 42.80 -6.21
N GLY A 168 -40.10 43.70 -5.53
CA GLY A 168 -41.57 43.73 -5.55
C GLY A 168 -42.21 42.49 -4.93
N LEU A 169 -41.54 41.88 -3.95
CA LEU A 169 -42.04 40.72 -3.22
C LEU A 169 -42.49 41.15 -1.82
N ASP A 170 -43.72 40.83 -1.46
CA ASP A 170 -44.22 41.07 -0.10
C ASP A 170 -43.70 40.00 0.86
N ILE A 171 -43.10 40.45 1.96
CA ILE A 171 -42.64 39.58 3.05
C ILE A 171 -42.90 40.24 4.41
N SER A 172 -43.29 39.43 5.38
CA SER A 172 -43.41 39.84 6.79
C SER A 172 -42.29 39.23 7.62
N GLU A 173 -42.05 39.78 8.82
CA GLU A 173 -41.11 39.19 9.77
C GLU A 173 -41.44 37.74 10.15
N PHE A 174 -42.72 37.35 10.14
CA PHE A 174 -43.16 35.98 10.45
C PHE A 174 -42.74 34.96 9.38
N ASN A 175 -42.36 35.42 8.18
CA ASN A 175 -41.83 34.54 7.15
C ASN A 175 -40.33 34.24 7.33
N LEU A 176 -39.64 35.02 8.18
CA LEU A 176 -38.23 34.86 8.51
C LEU A 176 -38.10 34.03 9.79
N ASN A 177 -37.51 32.84 9.67
CA ASN A 177 -37.24 31.97 10.82
C ASN A 177 -36.06 32.51 11.64
N ASN A 178 -34.93 32.73 10.96
CA ASN A 178 -33.70 33.20 11.58
C ASN A 178 -32.91 34.08 10.61
N VAL A 179 -32.29 35.13 11.14
CA VAL A 179 -31.39 36.01 10.38
C VAL A 179 -30.18 36.28 11.25
N CYS A 180 -29.00 35.80 10.84
CA CYS A 180 -27.79 35.95 11.63
C CYS A 180 -26.55 36.17 10.77
N TYR A 181 -25.51 36.74 11.38
CA TYR A 181 -24.19 36.80 10.76
C TYR A 181 -23.50 35.43 10.79
N MET A 182 -22.73 35.15 9.75
CA MET A 182 -21.77 34.04 9.70
C MET A 182 -20.40 34.52 9.18
N SER A 183 -19.39 33.66 9.27
CA SER A 183 -18.03 33.92 8.76
C SER A 183 -17.42 35.24 9.25
N LYS A 184 -17.43 35.47 10.57
CA LYS A 184 -16.93 36.71 11.20
C LYS A 184 -17.62 37.97 10.67
N GLN A 185 -18.96 37.94 10.61
CA GLN A 185 -19.82 39.05 10.15
C GLN A 185 -19.65 39.46 8.68
N LYS A 186 -19.07 38.60 7.84
CA LYS A 186 -18.91 38.87 6.40
C LYS A 186 -20.12 38.49 5.56
N HIS A 187 -20.94 37.56 6.07
CA HIS A 187 -22.10 37.04 5.38
C HIS A 187 -23.29 37.02 6.33
N ILE A 188 -24.50 37.16 5.78
CA ILE A 188 -25.74 37.05 6.52
C ILE A 188 -26.46 35.80 6.04
N LEU A 189 -26.74 34.88 6.96
CA LEU A 189 -27.58 33.71 6.72
C LEU A 189 -29.03 34.09 7.02
N VAL A 190 -29.90 33.87 6.04
CA VAL A 190 -31.35 34.05 6.16
C VAL A 190 -32.02 32.70 6.00
N LYS A 191 -32.77 32.27 7.01
CA LYS A 191 -33.59 31.07 6.98
C LYS A 191 -35.06 31.44 6.87
N PHE A 192 -35.72 30.97 5.82
CA PHE A 192 -37.15 31.22 5.57
C PHE A 192 -38.02 30.10 6.16
N ASN A 193 -39.25 30.43 6.55
CA ASN A 193 -40.26 29.43 6.92
C ASN A 193 -40.87 28.73 5.70
N ASN A 194 -40.80 29.35 4.51
CA ASN A 194 -41.36 28.81 3.26
C ASN A 194 -40.30 28.80 2.15
N VAL A 195 -40.06 27.62 1.55
CA VAL A 195 -39.14 27.42 0.42
C VAL A 195 -39.57 28.21 -0.82
N GLU A 196 -40.87 28.40 -1.03
CA GLU A 196 -41.41 29.12 -2.18
C GLU A 196 -41.00 30.60 -2.17
N LEU A 197 -41.02 31.25 -1.00
CA LEU A 197 -40.56 32.64 -0.86
C LEU A 197 -39.09 32.78 -1.26
N ARG A 198 -38.28 31.84 -0.75
CA ARG A 198 -36.87 31.75 -1.08
C ARG A 198 -36.65 31.57 -2.59
N ASP A 199 -37.41 30.69 -3.22
CA ASP A 199 -37.27 30.41 -4.65
C ASP A 199 -37.74 31.57 -5.53
N ARG A 200 -38.80 32.28 -5.14
CA ARG A 200 -39.23 33.52 -5.80
C ARG A 200 -38.15 34.60 -5.72
N LEU A 201 -37.58 34.83 -4.53
CA LEU A 201 -36.46 35.78 -4.35
C LEU A 201 -35.28 35.43 -5.25
N MET A 202 -34.80 34.18 -5.20
CA MET A 202 -33.66 33.76 -6.01
C MET A 202 -33.94 33.86 -7.51
N LYS A 203 -35.18 33.57 -7.94
CA LYS A 203 -35.60 33.72 -9.34
C LYS A 203 -35.51 35.18 -9.80
N GLU A 204 -36.04 36.13 -9.04
CA GLU A 204 -35.97 37.56 -9.39
C GLU A 204 -34.52 38.08 -9.37
N TYR A 205 -33.72 37.68 -8.38
CA TYR A 205 -32.29 38.01 -8.31
C TYR A 205 -31.51 37.55 -9.55
N PHE A 206 -31.78 36.33 -10.04
CA PHE A 206 -31.06 35.82 -11.22
C PHE A 206 -31.49 36.49 -12.53
N LYS A 207 -32.68 37.10 -12.59
CA LYS A 207 -33.09 37.95 -13.72
C LYS A 207 -32.35 39.29 -13.68
N ASN A 208 -32.32 39.93 -12.52
CA ASN A 208 -31.70 41.24 -12.32
C ASN A 208 -30.53 41.18 -11.33
N LYS A 209 -29.33 40.91 -11.85
CA LYS A 209 -28.12 40.71 -11.04
C LYS A 209 -27.47 42.01 -10.55
N ALA A 210 -28.17 43.15 -10.64
CA ALA A 210 -27.63 44.49 -10.39
C ALA A 210 -27.89 45.03 -8.98
N LEU A 211 -28.18 44.16 -8.01
CA LEU A 211 -28.45 44.56 -6.62
C LEU A 211 -27.24 45.24 -5.95
N GLN A 212 -27.46 46.44 -5.42
CA GLN A 212 -26.45 47.23 -4.68
C GLN A 212 -26.90 47.50 -3.23
N VAL A 213 -25.96 47.95 -2.40
CA VAL A 213 -26.23 48.28 -1.00
C VAL A 213 -27.21 49.46 -0.89
N LYS A 214 -27.07 50.48 -1.74
CA LYS A 214 -27.99 51.64 -1.78
C LYS A 214 -29.45 51.26 -2.02
N ASP A 215 -29.70 50.18 -2.74
CA ASP A 215 -31.06 49.70 -3.02
C ASP A 215 -31.75 49.12 -1.77
N ILE A 216 -30.97 48.71 -0.76
CA ILE A 216 -31.45 48.02 0.45
C ILE A 216 -31.43 48.96 1.66
N LEU A 217 -30.32 49.69 1.84
CA LEU A 217 -30.07 50.53 3.01
C LEU A 217 -30.20 52.04 2.71
N GLY A 218 -30.33 52.44 1.45
CA GLY A 218 -30.24 53.83 1.01
C GLY A 218 -28.80 54.36 0.93
N GLY A 219 -28.67 55.66 0.69
CA GLY A 219 -27.39 56.37 0.57
C GLY A 219 -26.65 56.14 -0.76
N ASP A 220 -25.36 56.51 -0.81
CA ASP A 220 -24.55 56.53 -2.04
C ASP A 220 -23.56 55.36 -2.15
N ILE A 221 -23.83 54.24 -1.48
CA ILE A 221 -22.94 53.07 -1.48
C ILE A 221 -23.25 52.15 -2.66
N GLU A 222 -22.39 52.17 -3.68
CA GLU A 222 -22.55 51.39 -4.92
C GLU A 222 -21.98 49.96 -4.85
N SER A 223 -21.68 49.47 -3.64
CA SER A 223 -21.19 48.11 -3.44
C SER A 223 -22.24 47.08 -3.86
N ARG A 224 -21.81 46.02 -4.55
CA ARG A 224 -22.68 44.96 -5.04
C ARG A 224 -23.04 43.97 -3.94
N VAL A 225 -24.31 43.57 -3.89
CA VAL A 225 -24.83 42.55 -2.98
C VAL A 225 -25.07 41.25 -3.76
N TYR A 226 -24.68 40.13 -3.15
CA TYR A 226 -24.83 38.80 -3.76
C TYR A 226 -25.74 37.92 -2.92
N LEU A 227 -26.70 37.28 -3.57
CA LEU A 227 -27.52 36.22 -2.99
C LEU A 227 -27.00 34.87 -3.48
N ASN A 228 -26.66 33.99 -2.54
CA ASN A 228 -26.12 32.67 -2.84
C ASN A 228 -26.93 31.58 -2.15
N ASP A 229 -26.93 30.40 -2.76
CA ASP A 229 -27.42 29.18 -2.10
C ASP A 229 -26.53 28.84 -0.90
N HIS A 230 -27.14 28.38 0.20
CA HIS A 230 -26.39 27.83 1.33
C HIS A 230 -25.97 26.39 1.01
N TYR A 231 -24.85 26.24 0.31
CA TYR A 231 -24.35 24.93 -0.12
C TYR A 231 -24.04 23.99 1.03
N SER A 232 -24.27 22.69 0.80
CA SER A 232 -23.70 21.64 1.64
C SER A 232 -22.16 21.66 1.54
N PRO A 233 -21.46 21.00 2.46
CA PRO A 233 -20.01 20.83 2.36
C PRO A 233 -19.57 20.20 1.02
N SER A 234 -20.27 19.17 0.54
CA SER A 234 -19.97 18.51 -0.74
C SER A 234 -20.17 19.44 -1.94
N ALA A 235 -21.27 20.21 -1.98
CA ALA A 235 -21.51 21.21 -3.02
C ALA A 235 -20.48 22.35 -2.98
N SER A 236 -20.05 22.75 -1.78
CA SER A 236 -18.99 23.75 -1.59
C SER A 236 -17.64 23.24 -2.09
N ASN A 237 -17.28 22.00 -1.79
CA ASN A 237 -16.07 21.36 -2.30
C ASN A 237 -16.08 21.29 -3.84
N MET A 238 -17.21 20.87 -4.42
CA MET A 238 -17.37 20.82 -5.88
C MET A 238 -17.26 22.21 -6.53
N ASN A 239 -17.85 23.24 -5.91
CA ASN A 239 -17.68 24.62 -6.34
C ASN A 239 -16.21 25.06 -6.30
N PHE A 240 -15.48 24.69 -5.25
CA PHE A 240 -14.06 24.96 -5.13
C PHE A 240 -13.25 24.28 -6.26
N LEU A 241 -13.51 23.01 -6.56
CA LEU A 241 -12.86 22.29 -7.65
C LEU A 241 -13.14 22.94 -9.01
N CYS A 242 -14.40 23.29 -9.30
CA CYS A 242 -14.78 23.99 -10.52
C CYS A 242 -14.09 25.36 -10.66
N ARG A 243 -13.99 26.14 -9.57
CA ARG A 243 -13.25 27.42 -9.57
C ARG A 243 -11.78 27.22 -9.89
N LYS A 244 -11.17 26.16 -9.35
CA LYS A 244 -9.76 25.84 -9.61
C LYS A 244 -9.53 25.48 -11.08
N LEU A 245 -10.43 24.70 -11.69
CA LEU A 245 -10.41 24.41 -13.13
C LEU A 245 -10.59 25.68 -13.96
N LEU A 246 -11.52 26.55 -13.57
CA LEU A 246 -11.77 27.82 -14.25
C LEU A 246 -10.53 28.74 -14.21
N HIS A 247 -9.89 28.86 -13.04
CA HIS A 247 -8.68 29.65 -12.88
C HIS A 247 -7.50 29.10 -13.70
N ARG A 248 -7.42 27.78 -13.88
CA ARG A 248 -6.42 27.13 -14.74
C ARG A 248 -6.70 27.30 -16.23
N LYS A 249 -7.88 27.84 -16.59
CA LYS A 249 -8.42 27.90 -17.95
C LYS A 249 -8.59 26.51 -18.58
N ASP A 250 -8.85 25.50 -17.76
CA ASP A 250 -9.18 24.14 -18.23
C ASP A 250 -10.65 24.05 -18.66
N ILE A 251 -11.48 24.97 -18.14
CA ILE A 251 -12.90 25.11 -18.44
C ILE A 251 -13.22 26.59 -18.64
N MET A 252 -14.24 26.90 -19.42
CA MET A 252 -14.69 28.27 -19.71
C MET A 252 -15.75 28.78 -18.73
N LYS A 253 -16.69 27.93 -18.36
CA LYS A 253 -17.80 28.25 -17.44
C LYS A 253 -18.29 26.98 -16.76
N TYR A 254 -18.95 27.13 -15.63
CA TYR A 254 -19.61 26.02 -14.96
C TYR A 254 -20.91 26.46 -14.27
N ARG A 255 -21.81 25.51 -14.07
CA ARG A 255 -23.04 25.64 -13.28
C ARG A 255 -23.21 24.41 -12.40
N ILE A 256 -23.38 24.60 -11.11
CA ILE A 256 -23.65 23.52 -10.16
C ILE A 256 -25.15 23.28 -10.12
N PHE A 257 -25.54 22.01 -10.21
CA PHE A 257 -26.87 21.52 -9.92
C PHE A 257 -26.86 20.91 -8.52
N ASN A 258 -27.21 21.72 -7.53
CA ASN A 258 -27.33 21.31 -6.14
C ASN A 258 -28.63 20.52 -5.91
N ASN A 259 -28.72 19.36 -6.58
CA ASN A 259 -29.80 18.38 -6.44
C ASN A 259 -29.42 17.30 -5.41
N ASP A 260 -30.31 16.33 -5.17
CA ASP A 260 -30.00 15.17 -4.32
C ASP A 260 -28.76 14.43 -4.86
N HIS A 261 -28.65 14.35 -6.19
CA HIS A 261 -27.39 14.01 -6.86
C HIS A 261 -26.68 15.28 -7.31
N LEU A 262 -25.59 15.59 -6.63
CA LEU A 262 -24.75 16.75 -6.95
C LEU A 262 -24.06 16.54 -8.30
N LYS A 263 -24.31 17.45 -9.24
CA LYS A 263 -23.69 17.45 -10.58
C LYS A 263 -23.29 18.86 -10.98
N ALA A 264 -22.34 19.00 -11.89
CA ALA A 264 -22.01 20.29 -12.50
C ALA A 264 -22.01 20.16 -14.01
N LYS A 265 -22.64 21.14 -14.64
CA LYS A 265 -22.46 21.39 -16.06
C LYS A 265 -21.22 22.22 -16.24
N ILE A 266 -20.25 21.68 -16.94
CA ILE A 266 -18.98 22.34 -17.24
C ILE A 266 -18.92 22.55 -18.74
N THR A 267 -18.42 23.72 -19.16
CA THR A 267 -18.10 24.00 -20.56
C THR A 267 -16.59 23.97 -20.71
N LEU A 268 -16.12 23.03 -21.51
CA LEU A 268 -14.71 22.86 -21.82
C LEU A 268 -14.22 23.95 -22.79
N CYS A 269 -12.91 24.03 -23.02
CA CYS A 269 -12.30 25.04 -23.89
C CYS A 269 -12.67 24.89 -25.38
N ASP A 270 -13.10 23.70 -25.80
CA ASP A 270 -13.66 23.45 -27.13
C ASP A 270 -15.13 23.89 -27.25
N GLY A 271 -15.71 24.46 -26.19
CA GLY A 271 -17.12 24.88 -26.12
C GLY A 271 -18.08 23.73 -25.80
N LYS A 272 -17.62 22.49 -25.67
CA LYS A 272 -18.47 21.33 -25.35
C LYS A 272 -18.96 21.42 -23.91
N GLU A 273 -20.25 21.20 -23.72
CA GLU A 273 -20.88 21.14 -22.40
C GLU A 273 -21.01 19.69 -21.93
N VAL A 274 -20.47 19.38 -20.75
CA VAL A 274 -20.50 18.04 -20.16
C VAL A 274 -21.04 18.12 -18.74
N LEU A 275 -21.77 17.09 -18.31
CA LEU A 275 -22.22 16.92 -16.94
C LEU A 275 -21.26 15.98 -16.21
N TYR A 276 -20.69 16.46 -15.11
CA TYR A 276 -19.81 15.66 -14.26
C TYR A 276 -20.32 15.58 -12.82
N ASP A 277 -20.05 14.45 -12.17
CA ASP A 277 -20.13 14.31 -10.72
C ASP A 277 -18.85 14.83 -10.03
N VAL A 278 -18.82 14.73 -8.69
CA VAL A 278 -17.68 15.20 -7.88
C VAL A 278 -16.39 14.45 -8.20
N ALA A 279 -16.47 13.12 -8.38
CA ALA A 279 -15.31 12.25 -8.59
C ALA A 279 -14.70 12.47 -9.98
N GLU A 280 -15.55 12.67 -11.00
CA GLU A 280 -15.13 12.99 -12.36
C GLU A 280 -14.43 14.34 -12.44
N ILE A 281 -14.91 15.36 -11.71
CA ILE A 281 -14.26 16.67 -11.63
C ILE A 281 -12.91 16.58 -10.92
N ALA A 282 -12.80 15.78 -9.86
CA ALA A 282 -11.53 15.55 -9.19
C ALA A 282 -10.51 14.91 -10.13
N LYS A 283 -10.91 13.88 -10.88
CA LYS A 283 -10.06 13.24 -11.91
C LYS A 283 -9.63 14.22 -13.01
N LEU A 284 -10.54 15.12 -13.44
CA LEU A 284 -10.23 16.15 -14.43
C LEU A 284 -9.17 17.13 -13.92
N LEU A 285 -9.23 17.49 -12.64
CA LEU A 285 -8.25 18.37 -12.01
C LEU A 285 -6.85 17.73 -11.89
N ASP A 286 -6.80 16.42 -11.62
CA ASP A 286 -5.56 15.66 -11.49
C ASP A 286 -4.88 15.43 -12.84
N THR A 287 -5.65 15.10 -13.88
CA THR A 287 -5.13 14.89 -15.25
C THR A 287 -4.53 16.17 -15.84
N SER A 288 -5.21 17.31 -15.68
CA SER A 288 -4.69 18.63 -16.11
C SER A 288 -3.36 18.98 -15.42
N SER A 289 -3.16 18.55 -14.16
CA SER A 289 -1.92 18.84 -13.42
C SER A 289 -0.68 18.11 -13.95
N ARG A 290 -0.86 16.96 -14.60
CA ARG A 290 0.24 16.14 -15.13
C ARG A 290 0.71 16.58 -16.51
N ALA A 291 -0.18 17.19 -17.32
CA ALA A 291 0.17 17.65 -18.67
C ALA A 291 1.07 18.91 -18.71
N LYS A 292 1.30 19.56 -17.56
CA LYS A 292 2.14 20.76 -17.42
C LYS A 292 3.50 20.49 -16.75
N LYS A 293 3.84 19.23 -16.47
CA LYS A 293 5.17 18.80 -16.01
C LYS A 293 5.90 18.12 -17.16
#